data_AF-A0A9X6NLK9-F1
#
_entry.id   AF-A0A9X6NLK9-F1
#
_cell.length_a   1.000
_cell.length_b   1.000
_cell.length_c   1.000
_cell.angle_alpha   90.00
_cell.angle_beta   90.00
_cell.angle_gamma   90.00
#
_symmetry.space_group_name_H-M   'P 1'
#
loop_
_entity.id
_entity.type
_entity.pdbx_description
1 polymer ?
#
loop_
_entity_poly.entity_id
_entity_poly.type
_entity_poly.pdbx_seq_one_letter_code
_entity_poly.pdbx_strand_id
1 'polypeptide(L)'
;MSTSDMNRDESQRCVQLAVKCMEGGNEEKAIRLLQKSIRLCPNSTAQGLLNEIQKLKNEASQQEPAASDEKENQKERNPSGGRTRSRSPSGTRQRKKANHSSQASPEYTESRPGSDSHKDYSDEQLQAVLRVKKCTTFYQVLFMEKDSFSEVILKKQYRKLALVLHPDKNKAP
;
A
#
# COMPACT_ATOMS: atom_id res chain seq x y z
N MET A 1 -7.63 17.06 11.85
CA MET A 1 -6.21 16.91 11.46
C MET A 1 -5.89 18.03 10.49
N SER A 2 -4.81 18.75 10.73
CA SER A 2 -4.18 19.59 9.73
C SER A 2 -3.34 18.73 8.78
N THR A 3 -3.04 19.22 7.58
CA THR A 3 -2.19 18.50 6.61
C THR A 3 -0.76 18.32 7.10
N SER A 4 -0.28 19.23 7.97
CA SER A 4 0.97 19.11 8.73
C SER A 4 1.04 17.83 9.56
N ASP A 5 -0.05 17.49 10.24
CA ASP A 5 -0.10 16.41 11.22
C ASP A 5 -0.10 15.06 10.49
N MET A 6 -0.87 14.97 9.40
CA MET A 6 -0.91 13.80 8.53
C MET A 6 0.48 13.49 7.92
N ASN A 7 1.20 14.52 7.46
CA ASN A 7 2.56 14.34 6.92
C ASN A 7 3.56 13.93 8.00
N ARG A 8 3.41 14.43 9.23
CA ARG A 8 4.22 14.05 10.39
C ARG A 8 3.99 12.60 10.79
N ASP A 9 2.73 12.18 10.89
CA ASP A 9 2.32 10.80 11.17
C ASP A 9 2.82 9.83 10.09
N GLU A 10 2.69 10.18 8.81
CA GLU A 10 3.19 9.33 7.71
C GLU A 10 4.71 9.24 7.71
N SER A 11 5.42 10.34 8.01
CA SER A 11 6.88 10.35 8.15
C SER A 11 7.33 9.46 9.33
N GLN A 12 6.67 9.56 10.50
CA GLN A 12 6.95 8.68 11.65
C GLN A 12 6.70 7.20 11.34
N ARG A 13 5.59 6.87 10.66
CA ARG A 13 5.30 5.48 10.23
C ARG A 13 6.34 4.95 9.25
N CYS A 14 6.87 5.79 8.36
CA CYS A 14 7.95 5.39 7.45
C CYS A 14 9.25 5.08 8.20
N VAL A 15 9.62 5.85 9.23
CA VAL A 15 10.79 5.57 10.08
C VAL A 15 10.60 4.27 10.88
N GLN A 16 9.44 4.08 11.53
CA GLN A 16 9.14 2.85 12.27
C GLN A 16 9.18 1.59 11.39
N LEU A 17 8.71 1.68 10.14
CA LEU A 17 8.75 0.56 9.20
C LEU A 17 10.16 0.33 8.65
N ALA A 18 11.01 1.37 8.57
CA ALA A 18 12.41 1.23 8.20
C ALA A 18 13.21 0.46 9.25
N VAL A 19 13.04 0.75 10.55
CA VAL A 19 13.67 0.00 11.65
C VAL A 19 13.32 -1.49 11.58
N LYS A 20 12.03 -1.83 11.40
CA LYS A 20 11.58 -3.22 11.20
C LYS A 20 12.14 -3.88 9.94
N CYS A 21 12.49 -3.09 8.93
CA CYS A 21 13.18 -3.58 7.74
C CYS A 21 14.69 -3.79 7.98
N MET A 22 15.32 -3.04 8.88
CA MET A 22 16.71 -3.27 9.32
C MET A 22 16.81 -4.56 10.14
N GLU A 23 15.93 -4.73 11.15
CA GLU A 23 15.78 -5.98 11.93
C GLU A 23 15.61 -7.22 11.03
N GLY A 24 14.83 -7.08 9.96
CA GLY A 24 14.59 -8.14 8.97
C GLY A 24 15.65 -8.28 7.88
N GLY A 25 16.82 -7.64 7.96
CA GLY A 25 17.88 -7.71 6.94
C GLY A 25 17.48 -7.17 5.55
N ASN A 26 16.46 -6.32 5.48
CA ASN A 26 15.80 -5.81 4.28
C ASN A 26 16.18 -4.34 4.01
N GLU A 27 17.49 -4.06 4.05
CA GLU A 27 18.09 -2.72 3.95
C GLU A 27 17.56 -1.86 2.80
N GLU A 28 17.41 -2.43 1.59
CA GLU A 28 16.88 -1.68 0.44
C GLU A 28 15.48 -1.08 0.69
N LYS A 29 14.65 -1.78 1.47
CA LYS A 29 13.31 -1.30 1.84
C LYS A 29 13.42 -0.21 2.89
N ALA A 30 14.32 -0.37 3.87
CA ALA A 30 14.60 0.65 4.88
C ALA A 30 15.10 1.95 4.21
N ILE A 31 16.09 1.90 3.30
CA ILE A 31 16.59 3.07 2.57
C ILE A 31 15.45 3.80 1.83
N ARG A 32 14.61 3.06 1.07
CA ARG A 32 13.49 3.65 0.32
C ARG A 32 12.43 4.28 1.23
N LEU A 33 12.19 3.70 2.41
CA LEU A 33 11.28 4.25 3.42
C LEU A 33 11.85 5.51 4.08
N LEU A 34 13.15 5.52 4.42
CA LEU A 34 13.83 6.67 5.01
C LEU A 34 13.87 7.86 4.04
N GLN A 35 14.22 7.61 2.77
CA GLN A 35 14.14 8.60 1.69
C GLN A 35 12.72 9.17 1.53
N LYS A 36 11.67 8.35 1.74
CA LYS A 36 10.28 8.84 1.73
C LYS A 36 9.97 9.71 2.95
N SER A 37 10.35 9.31 4.17
CA SER A 37 10.12 10.14 5.37
C SER A 37 10.79 11.51 5.25
N ILE A 38 12.02 11.58 4.74
CA ILE A 38 12.77 12.84 4.55
C ILE A 38 12.05 13.79 3.57
N ARG A 39 11.41 13.26 2.52
CA ARG A 39 10.61 14.06 1.57
C ARG A 39 9.29 14.56 2.16
N LEU A 40 8.70 13.83 3.11
CA LEU A 40 7.47 14.23 3.80
C LEU A 40 7.73 15.26 4.89
N CYS A 41 8.79 15.05 5.68
CA CYS A 41 9.29 15.98 6.69
C CYS A 41 10.82 15.83 6.76
N PRO A 42 11.63 16.89 6.53
CA PRO A 42 13.08 16.80 6.66
C PRO A 42 13.45 16.50 8.11
N ASN A 43 13.88 15.27 8.36
CA ASN A 43 14.05 14.72 9.71
C ASN A 43 15.47 14.15 9.87
N SER A 44 16.24 14.75 10.77
CA SER A 44 17.62 14.35 11.09
C SER A 44 17.74 12.88 11.49
N THR A 45 16.77 12.33 12.26
CA THR A 45 16.78 10.91 12.65
C THR A 45 16.68 9.97 11.45
N ALA A 46 15.91 10.34 10.43
CA ALA A 46 15.78 9.56 9.20
C ALA A 46 17.02 9.65 8.30
N GLN A 47 17.78 10.75 8.37
CA GLN A 47 19.08 10.89 7.70
C GLN A 47 20.16 10.07 8.40
N GLY A 48 20.20 10.08 9.75
CA GLY A 48 21.13 9.27 10.54
C GLY A 48 21.02 7.77 10.24
N LEU A 49 19.80 7.22 10.30
CA LEU A 49 19.53 5.81 9.96
C LEU A 49 19.89 5.47 8.51
N LEU A 50 19.77 6.41 7.57
CA LEU A 50 20.09 6.17 6.16
C LEU A 50 21.62 6.08 5.99
N ASN A 51 22.37 7.00 6.61
CA ASN A 51 23.83 6.96 6.65
C ASN A 51 24.35 5.71 7.37
N GLU A 52 23.67 5.24 8.43
CA GLU A 52 24.02 4.02 9.17
C GLU A 52 23.86 2.77 8.30
N ILE A 53 22.75 2.63 7.55
CA ILE A 53 22.58 1.52 6.59
C ILE A 53 23.61 1.61 5.46
N GLN A 54 23.91 2.81 4.96
CA GLN A 54 24.97 2.98 3.94
C GLN A 54 26.35 2.60 4.47
N LYS A 55 26.65 2.92 5.73
CA LYS A 55 27.88 2.51 6.39
C LYS A 55 27.96 0.99 6.54
N LEU A 56 26.93 0.36 7.10
CA LEU A 56 26.86 -1.11 7.24
C LEU A 56 27.01 -1.82 5.89
N LYS A 57 26.36 -1.31 4.84
CA LYS A 57 26.50 -1.85 3.48
C LYS A 57 27.92 -1.68 2.92
N ASN A 58 28.58 -0.56 3.18
CA ASN A 58 29.97 -0.35 2.77
C ASN A 58 30.93 -1.27 3.55
N GLU A 59 30.75 -1.43 4.86
CA GLU A 59 31.53 -2.34 5.72
C GLU A 59 31.35 -3.81 5.28
N ALA A 60 30.13 -4.22 4.94
CA ALA A 60 29.82 -5.53 4.35
C ALA A 60 30.39 -5.73 2.93
N SER A 61 30.90 -4.68 2.28
CA SER A 61 31.46 -4.72 0.93
C SER A 61 33.00 -4.66 0.88
N GLN A 62 33.69 -4.52 2.03
CA GLN A 62 35.15 -4.38 2.08
C GLN A 62 35.90 -5.74 2.05
N GLN A 63 35.58 -6.56 1.04
CA GLN A 63 36.53 -7.50 0.46
C GLN A 63 36.82 -7.02 -0.97
N GLU A 64 37.90 -6.25 -1.07
CA GLU A 64 38.52 -5.52 -2.20
C GLU A 64 38.52 -6.21 -3.61
N PRO A 65 38.78 -5.47 -4.72
CA PRO A 65 39.16 -4.04 -4.81
C PRO A 65 38.44 -3.15 -5.86
N ALA A 66 38.58 -1.83 -5.65
CA ALA A 66 38.73 -0.71 -6.60
C ALA A 66 37.85 -0.60 -7.88
N ALA A 67 37.11 0.52 -8.00
CA ALA A 67 37.42 1.58 -8.98
C ALA A 67 36.52 2.84 -8.87
N SER A 68 37.15 4.02 -8.79
CA SER A 68 36.72 5.37 -9.23
C SER A 68 35.30 5.92 -8.96
N ASP A 69 35.27 7.07 -8.29
CA ASP A 69 34.26 8.13 -8.35
C ASP A 69 33.83 8.52 -9.78
N GLU A 70 32.59 9.04 -9.94
CA GLU A 70 32.36 10.48 -10.15
C GLU A 70 30.84 10.80 -10.17
N LYS A 71 30.49 12.07 -10.39
CA LYS A 71 29.18 12.67 -10.08
C LYS A 71 28.19 12.70 -11.25
N GLU A 72 26.94 12.95 -10.85
CA GLU A 72 25.96 13.82 -11.54
C GLU A 72 25.46 13.52 -12.97
N ASN A 73 24.15 13.22 -12.99
CA ASN A 73 23.12 14.06 -13.64
C ASN A 73 22.83 13.88 -15.16
N GLN A 74 21.53 13.73 -15.42
CA GLN A 74 20.76 13.94 -16.67
C GLN A 74 21.52 14.30 -17.98
N LYS A 75 21.19 13.61 -19.09
CA LYS A 75 20.17 14.06 -20.09
C LYS A 75 20.32 13.39 -21.48
N GLU A 76 19.19 12.98 -22.08
CA GLU A 76 18.94 12.75 -23.54
C GLU A 76 19.96 11.98 -24.41
N ARG A 77 19.53 10.80 -24.94
CA ARG A 77 19.33 10.58 -26.41
C ARG A 77 18.85 9.15 -26.73
N ASN A 78 17.82 9.04 -27.58
CA ASN A 78 17.57 7.84 -28.40
C ASN A 78 18.50 7.86 -29.63
N PRO A 79 18.71 6.72 -30.32
CA PRO A 79 17.93 6.51 -31.54
C PRO A 79 17.48 5.06 -31.84
N SER A 80 16.23 4.95 -32.33
CA SER A 80 15.68 3.96 -33.28
C SER A 80 16.25 2.53 -33.38
N GLY A 81 15.45 1.53 -32.97
CA GLY A 81 15.63 0.13 -33.38
C GLY A 81 14.78 -0.87 -32.57
N GLY A 82 13.71 -1.51 -33.06
CA GLY A 82 13.08 -1.36 -34.38
C GLY A 82 12.68 -2.67 -35.08
N ARG A 83 12.17 -3.72 -34.40
CA ARG A 83 11.38 -4.78 -35.06
C ARG A 83 10.55 -5.69 -34.15
N THR A 84 9.26 -5.72 -34.46
CA THR A 84 8.29 -6.82 -34.39
C THR A 84 8.75 -8.21 -33.86
N ARG A 85 7.96 -8.82 -32.96
CA ARG A 85 6.91 -9.81 -33.32
C ARG A 85 6.11 -10.32 -32.12
N SER A 86 4.85 -10.64 -32.40
CA SER A 86 3.89 -11.30 -31.51
C SER A 86 4.29 -12.75 -31.19
N ARG A 87 4.01 -13.18 -29.95
CA ARG A 87 3.68 -14.58 -29.59
C ARG A 87 3.12 -14.69 -28.17
N SER A 88 1.79 -14.73 -28.07
CA SER A 88 1.14 -15.49 -26.99
C SER A 88 1.32 -16.99 -27.28
N PRO A 89 1.33 -17.83 -26.24
CA PRO A 89 0.23 -18.79 -26.14
C PRO A 89 -0.42 -18.81 -24.75
N SER A 90 -1.41 -19.70 -24.60
CA SER A 90 -2.27 -19.87 -23.42
C SER A 90 -1.53 -20.28 -22.15
N GLY A 91 -1.95 -19.71 -21.01
CA GLY A 91 -1.38 -19.95 -19.68
C GLY A 91 -2.44 -20.24 -18.61
N THR A 92 -3.56 -20.88 -18.98
CA THR A 92 -4.75 -21.08 -18.13
C THR A 92 -4.49 -22.06 -16.97
N ARG A 93 -3.90 -21.60 -15.87
CA ARG A 93 -3.72 -22.39 -14.64
C ARG A 93 -4.76 -22.05 -13.58
N GLN A 94 -5.81 -22.87 -13.50
CA GLN A 94 -6.77 -22.86 -12.41
C GLN A 94 -6.07 -23.17 -11.07
N ARG A 95 -6.09 -22.24 -10.11
CA ARG A 95 -5.85 -22.62 -8.71
C ARG A 95 -7.17 -23.12 -8.11
N LYS A 96 -7.23 -24.41 -7.78
CA LYS A 96 -8.35 -24.97 -7.00
C LYS A 96 -8.42 -24.25 -5.65
N LYS A 97 -9.63 -23.91 -5.18
CA LYS A 97 -9.85 -23.49 -3.79
C LYS A 97 -9.64 -24.71 -2.89
N ALA A 98 -8.78 -24.60 -1.88
CA ALA A 98 -8.79 -25.52 -0.74
C ALA A 98 -9.72 -24.93 0.32
N ASN A 99 -10.69 -25.70 0.77
CA ASN A 99 -11.69 -25.30 1.75
C ASN A 99 -11.48 -26.14 3.02
N HIS A 100 -11.13 -25.51 4.13
CA HIS A 100 -11.10 -26.16 5.44
C HIS A 100 -11.91 -25.34 6.44
N SER A 101 -12.79 -26.05 7.14
CA SER A 101 -13.73 -25.53 8.15
C SER A 101 -13.45 -26.23 9.47
N SER A 102 -13.83 -25.59 10.59
CA SER A 102 -13.98 -26.18 11.94
C SER A 102 -12.68 -26.72 12.58
N GLN A 103 -12.50 -26.81 13.90
CA GLN A 103 -13.25 -26.43 15.12
C GLN A 103 -12.16 -26.16 16.23
N ALA A 104 -12.37 -25.69 17.47
CA ALA A 104 -13.54 -25.63 18.37
C ALA A 104 -13.44 -24.44 19.37
N SER A 105 -14.28 -24.45 20.42
CA SER A 105 -14.43 -23.46 21.52
C SER A 105 -13.85 -24.03 22.85
N PRO A 106 -14.02 -23.44 24.07
CA PRO A 106 -14.67 -22.19 24.51
C PRO A 106 -13.67 -21.28 25.29
N GLU A 107 -13.92 -20.41 26.29
CA GLU A 107 -15.12 -19.92 27.02
C GLU A 107 -14.83 -18.58 27.74
N TYR A 108 -15.84 -17.72 28.00
CA TYR A 108 -15.90 -16.70 29.08
C TYR A 108 -17.22 -15.89 29.02
N THR A 109 -17.84 -15.67 30.19
CA THR A 109 -19.24 -15.34 30.54
C THR A 109 -19.87 -13.99 30.12
N GLU A 110 -21.21 -14.01 30.01
CA GLU A 110 -22.22 -12.95 30.31
C GLU A 110 -22.17 -11.55 29.69
N SER A 111 -23.15 -11.23 28.81
CA SER A 111 -24.26 -10.28 29.12
C SER A 111 -25.24 -10.08 27.94
N ARG A 112 -26.53 -10.01 28.24
CA ARG A 112 -27.68 -9.63 27.37
C ARG A 112 -28.60 -8.68 28.17
N PRO A 113 -29.52 -7.88 27.59
CA PRO A 113 -30.20 -8.07 26.30
C PRO A 113 -30.27 -6.83 25.38
N GLY A 114 -30.62 -7.02 24.09
CA GLY A 114 -30.81 -5.88 23.17
C GLY A 114 -31.04 -6.16 21.68
N SER A 115 -31.74 -7.24 21.31
CA SER A 115 -32.19 -7.52 19.92
C SER A 115 -31.12 -7.34 18.82
N ASP A 116 -29.89 -7.82 19.03
CA ASP A 116 -28.89 -7.79 17.96
C ASP A 116 -29.22 -8.80 16.85
N SER A 117 -29.68 -8.28 15.72
CA SER A 117 -29.95 -9.04 14.50
C SER A 117 -28.65 -9.41 13.78
N HIS A 118 -27.87 -10.29 14.42
CA HIS A 118 -26.68 -11.01 13.92
C HIS A 118 -25.96 -10.31 12.76
N LYS A 119 -25.25 -9.22 13.08
CA LYS A 119 -24.61 -8.37 12.08
C LYS A 119 -23.32 -9.00 11.58
N ASP A 120 -23.43 -9.87 10.58
CA ASP A 120 -22.29 -10.49 9.88
C ASP A 120 -21.47 -9.49 9.01
N TYR A 121 -21.69 -8.18 9.20
CA TYR A 121 -21.09 -7.05 8.50
C TYR A 121 -20.50 -6.04 9.50
N SER A 122 -19.38 -5.41 9.14
CA SER A 122 -18.78 -4.32 9.92
C SER A 122 -19.62 -3.04 9.81
N ASP A 123 -19.60 -2.18 10.84
CA ASP A 123 -20.23 -0.86 10.75
C ASP A 123 -19.61 -0.02 9.61
N GLU A 124 -18.30 -0.14 9.37
CA GLU A 124 -17.62 0.49 8.22
C GLU A 124 -18.21 0.02 6.87
N GLN A 125 -18.62 -1.26 6.78
CA GLN A 125 -19.21 -1.82 5.57
C GLN A 125 -20.63 -1.27 5.34
N LEU A 126 -21.43 -1.15 6.40
CA LEU A 126 -22.76 -0.53 6.34
C LEU A 126 -22.65 0.97 6.05
N GLN A 127 -21.70 1.68 6.67
CA GLN A 127 -21.41 3.08 6.35
C GLN A 127 -21.00 3.26 4.87
N ALA A 128 -20.18 2.36 4.32
CA ALA A 128 -19.80 2.40 2.90
C ALA A 128 -21.01 2.20 1.96
N VAL A 129 -21.88 1.22 2.26
CA VAL A 129 -23.14 0.99 1.52
C VAL A 129 -24.07 2.19 1.63
N LEU A 130 -24.31 2.73 2.83
CA LEU A 130 -25.12 3.93 3.03
C LEU A 130 -24.55 5.16 2.31
N ARG A 131 -23.22 5.32 2.29
CA ARG A 131 -22.56 6.44 1.62
C ARG A 131 -22.78 6.39 0.11
N VAL A 132 -22.63 5.21 -0.51
CA VAL A 132 -22.91 5.02 -1.94
C VAL A 132 -24.41 5.16 -2.24
N LYS A 133 -25.31 4.60 -1.41
CA LYS A 133 -26.77 4.80 -1.54
C LYS A 133 -27.21 6.26 -1.44
N LYS A 134 -26.42 7.13 -0.77
CA LYS A 134 -26.67 8.58 -0.65
C LYS A 134 -26.07 9.43 -1.78
N CYS A 135 -25.21 8.89 -2.64
CA CYS A 135 -24.57 9.64 -3.71
C CYS A 135 -25.43 9.66 -4.98
N THR A 136 -25.84 10.87 -5.42
CA THR A 136 -26.71 11.04 -6.60
C THR A 136 -25.96 11.22 -7.92
N THR A 137 -24.64 11.47 -7.89
CA THR A 137 -23.82 11.65 -9.09
C THR A 137 -22.71 10.62 -9.20
N PHE A 138 -22.40 10.18 -10.42
CA PHE A 138 -21.40 9.13 -10.69
C PHE A 138 -20.02 9.43 -10.08
N TYR A 139 -19.59 10.70 -10.12
CA TYR A 139 -18.33 11.16 -9.53
C TYR A 139 -18.31 10.97 -8.00
N GLN A 140 -19.39 11.37 -7.31
CA GLN A 140 -19.52 11.20 -5.86
C GLN A 140 -19.53 9.72 -5.44
N VAL A 141 -20.26 8.86 -6.17
CA VAL A 141 -20.28 7.40 -5.95
C VAL A 141 -18.85 6.83 -5.96
N LEU A 142 -18.02 7.29 -6.91
CA LEU A 142 -16.65 6.84 -7.10
C LEU A 142 -15.61 7.60 -6.23
N PHE A 143 -16.05 8.46 -5.31
CA PHE A 143 -15.19 9.33 -4.50
C PHE A 143 -14.17 10.10 -5.36
N MET A 144 -14.70 10.76 -6.41
CA MET A 144 -14.00 11.65 -7.31
C MET A 144 -14.69 13.02 -7.34
N GLU A 145 -13.90 14.08 -7.45
CA GLU A 145 -14.42 15.40 -7.78
C GLU A 145 -14.52 15.53 -9.30
N LYS A 146 -15.36 16.45 -9.78
CA LYS A 146 -15.60 16.62 -11.23
C LYS A 146 -14.35 17.15 -11.94
N ASP A 147 -13.63 18.05 -11.26
CA ASP A 147 -12.53 18.83 -11.79
C ASP A 147 -11.20 18.07 -11.76
N SER A 148 -11.14 16.94 -11.03
CA SER A 148 -10.00 16.01 -10.98
C SER A 148 -10.24 14.71 -11.78
N PHE A 149 -11.18 14.72 -12.74
CA PHE A 149 -11.50 13.55 -13.54
C PHE A 149 -10.32 13.09 -14.42
N SER A 150 -9.85 11.87 -14.18
CA SER A 150 -8.87 11.17 -15.01
C SER A 150 -9.21 9.70 -15.08
N GLU A 151 -9.10 9.08 -16.26
CA GLU A 151 -9.40 7.66 -16.49
C GLU A 151 -8.55 6.73 -15.60
N VAL A 152 -7.33 7.15 -15.26
CA VAL A 152 -6.43 6.44 -14.34
C VAL A 152 -6.95 6.46 -12.89
N ILE A 153 -7.56 7.58 -12.47
CA ILE A 153 -8.17 7.72 -11.14
C ILE A 153 -9.49 6.95 -11.11
N LEU A 154 -10.32 7.08 -12.14
CA LEU A 154 -11.56 6.32 -12.34
C LEU A 154 -11.34 4.81 -12.18
N LYS A 155 -10.40 4.23 -12.95
CA LYS A 155 -10.07 2.79 -12.89
C LYS A 155 -9.52 2.37 -11.51
N LYS A 156 -8.80 3.25 -10.80
CA LYS A 156 -8.30 3.00 -9.43
C LYS A 156 -9.42 3.03 -8.40
N GLN A 157 -10.27 4.06 -8.40
CA GLN A 157 -11.34 4.20 -7.41
C GLN A 157 -12.45 3.15 -7.62
N TYR A 158 -12.84 2.87 -8.87
CA TYR A 158 -13.74 1.77 -9.19
C TYR A 158 -13.23 0.42 -8.64
N ARG A 159 -11.95 0.09 -8.85
CA ARG A 159 -11.34 -1.13 -8.33
C ARG A 159 -11.34 -1.19 -6.79
N LYS A 160 -11.11 -0.06 -6.10
CA LYS A 160 -11.21 -0.01 -4.62
C LYS A 160 -12.65 -0.23 -4.15
N LEU A 161 -13.61 0.52 -4.69
CA LEU A 161 -15.02 0.45 -4.31
C LEU A 161 -15.58 -0.95 -4.56
N ALA A 162 -15.28 -1.56 -5.72
CA ALA A 162 -15.70 -2.91 -6.05
C ALA A 162 -15.10 -3.99 -5.13
N LEU A 163 -13.98 -3.72 -4.43
CA LEU A 163 -13.43 -4.63 -3.41
C LEU A 163 -14.08 -4.45 -2.03
N VAL A 164 -14.58 -3.25 -1.71
CA VAL A 164 -15.25 -2.90 -0.45
C VAL A 164 -16.74 -3.26 -0.46
N LEU A 165 -17.39 -3.20 -1.63
CA LEU A 165 -18.80 -3.56 -1.83
C LEU A 165 -18.97 -4.93 -2.52
N HIS A 166 -17.95 -5.79 -2.51
CA HIS A 166 -18.07 -7.14 -3.08
C HIS A 166 -18.91 -8.04 -2.16
N PRO A 167 -19.95 -8.74 -2.65
CA PRO A 167 -20.87 -9.51 -1.79
C PRO A 167 -20.21 -10.68 -1.04
N ASP A 168 -19.12 -11.23 -1.57
CA ASP A 168 -18.26 -12.23 -0.91
C ASP A 168 -17.61 -11.71 0.40
N LYS A 169 -17.54 -10.39 0.58
CA LYS A 169 -16.78 -9.72 1.66
C LYS A 169 -17.64 -8.78 2.52
N ASN A 170 -18.60 -8.12 1.89
CA ASN A 170 -19.50 -7.17 2.52
C ASN A 170 -20.92 -7.75 2.46
N LYS A 171 -21.49 -8.03 3.64
CA LYS A 171 -22.83 -8.59 3.80
C LYS A 171 -23.83 -7.57 4.34
N ALA A 172 -23.51 -6.28 4.29
CA ALA A 172 -24.42 -5.22 4.71
C ALA A 172 -25.55 -5.01 3.67
N PRO A 173 -26.80 -4.78 4.11
CA PRO A 173 -27.97 -4.67 3.24
C PRO A 173 -28.13 -3.32 2.53
#